data_AF-A0A7M7HHS3-F1
#
_entry.id   AF-A0A7M7HHS3-F1
#
_cell.length_a   1.000
_cell.length_b   1.000
_cell.length_c   1.000
_cell.angle_alpha   90.00
_cell.angle_beta   90.00
_cell.angle_gamma   90.00
#
_symmetry.space_group_name_H-M   'P 1'
#
loop_
_entity.id
_entity.type
_entity.pdbx_description
1 polymer ?
#
loop_
_entity_poly.entity_id
_entity_poly.type
_entity_poly.pdbx_seq_one_letter_code
_entity_poly.pdbx_strand_id
1 'polypeptide(L)'
;MATNATSYYDLDGTLSDRKLITLSTLIGDRYPELGHRLGLTRLQLDQVRQSGNLQHQVFAMLAMWRDTHKENARLGTLQDIVKDLGWISVYTQIRNTPDNFYVVL
;
A
#
# COMPACT_ATOMS: atom_id res chain seq x y z
N MET A 1 -13.96 -26.43 10.63
CA MET A 1 -13.56 -25.04 10.90
C MET A 1 -12.46 -24.67 9.93
N ALA A 2 -12.72 -23.79 8.97
CA ALA A 2 -11.68 -23.15 8.16
C ALA A 2 -12.29 -21.91 7.48
N THR A 3 -12.31 -20.78 8.19
CA THR A 3 -12.60 -19.49 7.59
C THR A 3 -11.32 -18.98 6.93
N ASN A 4 -11.01 -19.44 5.72
CA ASN A 4 -10.07 -18.72 4.85
C ASN A 4 -10.82 -17.55 4.20
N ALA A 5 -11.21 -16.58 5.02
CA ALA A 5 -11.45 -15.24 4.53
C ALA A 5 -10.08 -14.67 4.17
N THR A 6 -9.86 -14.35 2.89
CA THR A 6 -8.67 -13.69 2.38
C THR A 6 -8.39 -12.45 3.25
N SER A 7 -7.41 -12.54 4.13
CA SER A 7 -7.16 -11.51 5.13
C SER A 7 -6.41 -10.33 4.49
N TYR A 8 -6.74 -9.10 4.91
CA TYR A 8 -5.91 -7.90 4.67
C TYR A 8 -4.43 -8.13 4.98
N TYR A 9 -4.18 -9.07 5.88
CA TYR A 9 -2.88 -9.38 6.42
C TYR A 9 -2.46 -10.82 6.11
N ASP A 10 -1.17 -11.01 5.88
CA ASP A 10 -0.55 -12.33 5.87
C ASP A 10 -0.58 -12.95 7.29
N LEU A 11 -0.15 -14.21 7.42
CA LEU A 11 -0.22 -14.97 8.68
C LEU A 11 0.53 -14.30 9.86
N ASP A 12 1.46 -13.41 9.53
CA ASP A 12 2.26 -12.62 10.47
C ASP A 12 1.63 -11.26 10.84
N GLY A 13 0.42 -10.96 10.34
CA GLY A 13 -0.26 -9.70 10.58
C GLY A 13 0.28 -8.52 9.74
N THR A 14 1.12 -8.76 8.74
CA THR A 14 1.63 -7.73 7.82
C THR A 14 0.73 -7.58 6.59
N LEU A 15 0.71 -6.40 5.96
CA LEU A 15 -0.11 -6.18 4.76
C LEU A 15 0.30 -7.15 3.64
N SER A 16 -0.68 -7.91 3.15
CA SER A 16 -0.44 -8.89 2.09
C SER A 16 -0.07 -8.24 0.77
N ASP A 17 0.74 -8.91 -0.04
CA ASP A 17 1.14 -8.43 -1.37
C ASP A 17 -0.08 -8.14 -2.26
N ARG A 18 -1.14 -8.96 -2.16
CA ARG A 18 -2.40 -8.74 -2.87
C ARG A 18 -3.02 -7.38 -2.51
N LYS A 19 -2.98 -7.02 -1.23
CA LYS A 19 -3.47 -5.71 -0.79
C LYS A 19 -2.58 -4.59 -1.30
N LEU A 20 -1.25 -4.75 -1.26
CA LEU A 20 -0.32 -3.75 -1.81
C LEU A 20 -0.53 -3.54 -3.31
N ILE A 21 -0.80 -4.59 -4.09
CA ILE A 21 -1.16 -4.49 -5.52
C ILE A 21 -2.46 -3.71 -5.71
N THR A 22 -3.45 -3.94 -4.85
CA THR A 22 -4.72 -3.19 -4.94
C THR A 22 -4.51 -1.73 -4.57
N LEU A 23 -3.71 -1.43 -3.55
CA LEU A 23 -3.39 -0.07 -3.15
C LEU A 23 -2.57 0.67 -4.22
N SER A 24 -1.73 -0.05 -4.96
CA SER A 24 -0.88 0.55 -5.99
C SER A 24 -1.66 1.11 -7.18
N THR A 25 -2.86 0.59 -7.44
CA THR A 25 -3.76 1.13 -8.47
C THR A 25 -4.50 2.40 -8.03
N LEU A 26 -4.56 2.69 -6.72
CA LEU A 26 -5.33 3.81 -6.16
C LEU A 26 -4.48 5.08 -5.92
N ILE A 27 -3.21 4.92 -5.56
CA ILE A 27 -2.33 6.03 -5.11
C ILE A 27 -1.80 6.88 -6.27
N GLY A 28 -1.54 6.28 -7.45
CA GLY A 28 -1.13 7.02 -8.64
C GLY A 28 0.25 7.70 -8.55
N ASP A 29 0.43 8.76 -9.34
CA ASP A 29 1.71 9.46 -9.58
C ASP A 29 2.26 10.23 -8.38
N ARG A 30 1.43 10.53 -7.39
CA ARG A 30 1.82 11.23 -6.16
C ARG A 30 2.47 10.33 -5.11
N TYR A 31 2.68 9.04 -5.42
CA TYR A 31 3.30 8.08 -4.51
C TYR A 31 4.63 8.55 -3.85
N PRO A 32 5.49 9.42 -4.44
CA PRO A 32 6.70 9.86 -3.75
C PRO A 32 6.41 10.75 -2.53
N GLU A 33 5.37 11.58 -2.59
CA GLU A 33 4.95 12.41 -1.46
C GLU A 33 4.46 11.53 -0.30
N LEU A 34 3.67 10.51 -0.63
CA LEU A 34 3.22 9.51 0.33
C LEU A 34 4.40 8.74 0.93
N GLY A 35 5.33 8.26 0.11
CA GLY A 35 6.51 7.55 0.57
C GLY A 35 7.36 8.36 1.54
N HIS A 36 7.51 9.67 1.30
CA HIS A 36 8.18 10.57 2.26
C HIS A 36 7.45 10.67 3.60
N ARG A 37 6.12 10.76 3.59
CA ARG A 37 5.33 10.79 4.84
C ARG A 37 5.35 9.46 5.58
N LEU A 38 5.54 8.36 4.84
CA LEU A 38 5.76 7.01 5.37
C LEU A 38 7.20 6.77 5.87
N GLY A 39 8.05 7.81 5.88
CA GLY A 39 9.41 7.74 6.42
C GLY A 39 10.47 7.22 5.45
N LEU A 40 10.15 7.07 4.16
CA LEU A 40 11.14 6.69 3.15
C LEU A 40 12.05 7.86 2.79
N THR A 41 13.34 7.56 2.64
CA THR A 41 14.36 8.52 2.23
C THR A 41 14.26 8.84 0.74
N ARG A 42 14.85 9.97 0.33
CA ARG A 42 14.93 10.33 -1.10
C ARG A 42 15.63 9.25 -1.93
N LEU A 43 16.72 8.70 -1.39
CA LEU A 43 17.49 7.63 -2.05
C LEU A 43 16.62 6.39 -2.30
N GLN A 44 15.81 5.99 -1.33
CA GLN A 44 14.87 4.88 -1.45
C GLN A 44 13.81 5.14 -2.53
N LEU A 45 13.26 6.36 -2.58
CA LEU A 45 12.28 6.73 -3.61
C LEU A 45 12.90 6.81 -5.01
N ASP A 46 14.16 7.23 -5.12
CA ASP A 46 14.88 7.23 -6.39
C ASP A 46 15.16 5.81 -6.89
N GLN A 47 15.45 4.86 -6.00
CA GLN A 47 15.53 3.43 -6.36
C GLN A 47 14.18 2.90 -6.84
N VAL A 48 13.09 3.26 -6.17
CA VAL A 48 11.75 2.87 -6.57
C VAL A 48 11.40 3.40 -7.97
N ARG A 49 11.79 4.64 -8.31
CA ARG A 49 11.55 5.20 -9.66
C ARG A 49 12.13 4.36 -10.79
N GLN A 50 13.14 3.54 -10.51
CA GLN A 50 13.77 2.66 -11.50
C GLN A 50 13.03 1.32 -11.66
N SER A 51 11.99 1.02 -10.86
CA SER A 51 11.32 -0.29 -10.82
C SER A 51 10.35 -0.57 -11.97
N GLY A 52 10.24 0.33 -12.95
CA GLY A 52 9.45 0.15 -14.17
C GLY A 52 8.28 1.11 -14.28
N ASN A 53 7.08 0.59 -14.58
CA ASN A 53 5.88 1.41 -14.79
C ASN A 53 5.34 1.99 -13.45
N LEU A 54 4.45 2.97 -13.54
CA LEU A 54 3.94 3.68 -12.35
C LEU A 54 3.33 2.74 -11.30
N GLN A 55 2.58 1.72 -11.70
CA GLN A 55 1.98 0.76 -10.76
C GLN A 55 3.06 -0.04 -10.03
N HIS A 56 4.11 -0.48 -10.73
CA HIS A 56 5.26 -1.15 -10.12
C HIS A 56 6.04 -0.23 -9.18
N GLN A 57 6.15 1.06 -9.51
CA GLN A 57 6.78 2.05 -8.64
C GLN A 57 5.98 2.21 -7.34
N VAL A 58 4.65 2.38 -7.43
CA VAL A 58 3.81 2.51 -6.24
C VAL A 58 3.83 1.24 -5.39
N PHE A 59 3.75 0.06 -6.02
CA PHE A 59 3.87 -1.22 -5.32
C PHE A 59 5.23 -1.35 -4.62
N ALA A 60 6.33 -1.06 -5.32
CA ALA A 60 7.66 -1.14 -4.74
C ALA A 60 7.87 -0.16 -3.59
N MET A 61 7.28 1.05 -3.66
CA MET A 61 7.28 2.00 -2.54
C MET A 61 6.57 1.43 -1.32
N LEU A 62 5.37 0.86 -1.51
CA LEU A 62 4.59 0.29 -0.40
C LEU A 62 5.26 -0.94 0.20
N ALA A 63 5.83 -1.81 -0.64
CA ALA A 63 6.59 -2.98 -0.20
C ALA A 63 7.84 -2.53 0.60
N MET A 64 8.56 -1.53 0.12
CA MET A 64 9.72 -0.98 0.83
C MET A 64 9.34 -0.33 2.16
N TRP A 65 8.22 0.39 2.22
CA TRP A 65 7.69 0.92 3.47
C TRP A 65 7.36 -0.19 4.46
N ARG A 66 6.67 -1.24 3.98
CA ARG A 66 6.36 -2.44 4.77
C ARG A 66 7.63 -3.09 5.31
N ASP A 67 8.63 -3.30 4.48
CA ASP A 67 9.86 -3.99 4.88
C ASP A 67 10.70 -3.14 5.87
N THR A 68 10.64 -1.82 5.72
CA THR A 68 11.34 -0.87 6.62
C THR A 68 10.68 -0.80 8.00
N HIS A 69 9.34 -0.84 8.07
CA HIS A 69 8.60 -0.61 9.32
C HIS A 69 7.99 -1.88 9.93
N LYS A 70 8.03 -3.00 9.21
CA LYS A 70 7.52 -4.34 9.59
C LYS A 70 6.14 -4.27 10.25
N GLU A 71 6.06 -4.61 11.54
CA GLU A 71 4.82 -4.69 12.33
C GLU A 71 4.08 -3.33 12.47
N ASN A 72 4.78 -2.22 12.20
CA ASN A 72 4.20 -0.87 12.21
C ASN A 72 3.60 -0.46 10.85
N ALA A 73 3.81 -1.25 9.79
CA ALA A 73 3.26 -0.99 8.46
C ALA A 73 1.80 -1.47 8.34
N ARG A 74 0.92 -0.82 9.10
CA ARG A 74 -0.50 -1.19 9.18
C ARG A 74 -1.34 -0.39 8.19
N LEU A 75 -2.47 -0.96 7.76
CA LEU A 75 -3.41 -0.26 6.89
C LEU A 75 -3.89 1.06 7.49
N GLY A 76 -4.10 1.10 8.82
CA GLY A 76 -4.50 2.32 9.54
C GLY A 76 -3.48 3.45 9.38
N THR A 77 -2.18 3.16 9.48
CA THR A 77 -1.12 4.16 9.29
C THR A 77 -1.15 4.76 7.89
N LEU A 78 -1.35 3.91 6.86
CA LEU A 78 -1.50 4.38 5.49
C LEU A 78 -2.75 5.25 5.34
N GLN A 79 -3.88 4.82 5.90
CA GLN A 79 -5.15 5.54 5.88
C GLN A 79 -5.06 6.92 6.54
N ASP A 80 -4.41 7.02 7.69
CA ASP A 80 -4.21 8.27 8.41
C ASP A 80 -3.36 9.24 7.58
N ILE A 81 -2.26 8.76 6.99
CA ILE A 81 -1.37 9.60 6.17
C ILE A 81 -2.07 10.10 4.90
N VAL A 82 -2.81 9.25 4.17
CA VAL A 82 -3.53 9.71 2.97
C VAL A 82 -4.67 10.68 3.32
N LYS A 83 -5.28 10.53 4.51
CA LYS A 83 -6.28 11.47 5.01
C LYS A 83 -5.64 12.82 5.36
N ASP A 84 -4.49 12.82 6.03
CA ASP A 84 -3.73 14.02 6.37
C ASP A 84 -3.19 14.75 5.14
N LEU A 85 -2.87 14.02 4.07
CA LEU A 85 -2.51 14.58 2.77
C LEU A 85 -3.71 15.14 2.00
N GLY A 86 -4.94 14.99 2.52
CA GLY A 86 -6.15 15.44 1.86
C GLY A 86 -6.57 14.58 0.66
N TRP A 87 -6.01 13.39 0.51
CA TRP A 87 -6.35 12.47 -0.59
C TRP A 87 -7.63 11.69 -0.26
N ILE A 88 -8.72 12.43 -0.02
CA ILE A 88 -9.99 11.89 0.48
C ILE A 88 -10.56 10.81 -0.45
N SER A 89 -10.37 10.95 -1.77
CA SER A 89 -10.77 9.94 -2.76
C SER A 89 -10.01 8.62 -2.53
N VAL A 90 -8.68 8.69 -2.40
CA VAL A 90 -7.84 7.51 -2.15
C VAL A 90 -8.19 6.89 -0.80
N TYR A 91 -8.30 7.69 0.26
CA TYR A 91 -8.73 7.23 1.59
C TYR A 91 -10.06 6.46 1.53
N THR A 92 -11.06 7.04 0.85
CA THR A 92 -12.40 6.44 0.73
C THR A 92 -12.35 5.14 -0.07
N GLN A 93 -11.59 5.11 -1.17
CA GLN A 93 -11.40 3.90 -1.96
C GLN A 93 -10.70 2.81 -1.16
N ILE A 94 -9.61 3.12 -0.44
CA ILE A 94 -8.90 2.17 0.43
C ILE A 94 -9.85 1.59 1.48
N ARG A 95 -10.64 2.44 2.14
CA ARG A 95 -11.62 2.05 3.16
C ARG A 95 -12.73 1.17 2.60
N ASN A 96 -13.19 1.47 1.38
CA ASN A 96 -14.31 0.76 0.75
C ASN A 96 -13.88 -0.42 -0.13
N THR A 97 -12.57 -0.69 -0.28
CA THR A 97 -12.04 -1.81 -1.07
C THR A 97 -12.21 -3.10 -0.27
N PRO A 98 -13.18 -3.98 -0.59
CA PRO A 98 -13.38 -5.23 0.12
C PRO A 98 -12.20 -6.18 -0.05
N ASP A 99 -12.06 -7.13 0.88
CA ASP A 99 -11.03 -8.18 0.90
C ASP A 99 -11.06 -9.15 -0.29
N ASN A 100 -12.17 -9.17 -1.02
CA ASN A 100 -12.45 -10.09 -2.11
C ASN A 100 -12.59 -9.35 -3.43
N PHE A 101 -11.48 -8.95 -4.04
CA PHE A 101 -11.45 -8.90 -5.50
C PHE A 101 -11.03 -10.29 -5.99
N TYR A 102 -12.03 -11.15 -6.18
CA TYR A 102 -11.86 -12.27 -7.10
C TYR A 102 -11.59 -11.65 -8.47
N VAL A 103 -10.36 -11.75 -8.96
CA VAL A 103 -10.16 -11.77 -10.41
C VAL A 103 -10.78 -13.09 -10.85
N VAL A 104 -12.06 -13.04 -11.21
CA VAL A 104 -12.68 -14.10 -12.00
C VAL A 104 -11.97 -14.04 -13.34
N LEU A 105 -10.95 -14.90 -13.50
CA LEU A 105 -10.40 -15.26 -14.80
C LEU A 105 -11.35 -16.24 -15.48
#